data_AF-A0A2S6B6P3-F1
#
_entry.id   AF-A0A2S6B6P3-F1
#
_cell.length_a   1.000
_cell.length_b   1.000
_cell.length_c   1.000
_cell.angle_alpha   90.00
_cell.angle_beta   90.00
_cell.angle_gamma   90.00
#
_symmetry.space_group_name_H-M   'P 1'
#
loop_
_entity.id
_entity.type
_entity.pdbx_description
1 polymer ?
#
loop_
_entity_poly.entity_id
_entity_poly.type
_entity_poly.pdbx_seq_one_letter_code
_entity_poly.pdbx_strand_id
1 'polypeptide(L)'
;MNVLKAGFFIAVAALAVLAAREYVPRDAVQALTARVTGGPAEGSSAASQHGFVDIPLPDGQSGHHVVIFAPANCPSDAAQRAEVLARRLDDAGIPYTRSQNANFSTLSSQDDANRVMSVMNGPIPVVFVRKRARANPDAEAVVAEYRGG
;
A
#
# COMPACT_ATOMS: atom_id res chain seq x y z
N MET A 1 -6.51 61.44 -23.44
CA MET A 1 -7.50 60.42 -22.99
C MET A 1 -6.88 59.04 -22.69
N ASN A 2 -5.64 58.94 -22.20
CA ASN A 2 -4.98 57.64 -21.94
C ASN A 2 -4.60 57.36 -20.48
N VAL A 3 -4.58 58.38 -19.62
CA VAL A 3 -4.27 58.22 -18.16
C VAL A 3 -5.39 57.54 -17.37
N LEU A 4 -6.65 57.71 -17.80
CA LEU A 4 -7.80 57.09 -17.14
C LEU A 4 -7.87 55.56 -17.37
N LYS A 5 -7.42 55.08 -18.54
CA LYS A 5 -7.33 53.65 -18.85
C LYS A 5 -6.19 52.97 -18.09
N ALA A 6 -5.02 53.60 -18.01
CA ALA A 6 -3.86 53.05 -17.30
C ALA A 6 -4.14 52.90 -15.79
N GLY A 7 -4.80 53.88 -15.16
CA GLY A 7 -5.20 53.79 -13.74
C GLY A 7 -6.18 52.65 -13.47
N PHE A 8 -7.11 52.39 -14.39
CA PHE A 8 -8.07 51.29 -14.26
C PHE A 8 -7.41 49.91 -14.36
N PHE A 9 -6.46 49.72 -15.29
CA PHE A 9 -5.75 48.43 -15.40
C PHE A 9 -4.86 48.14 -14.19
N ILE A 10 -4.21 49.16 -13.62
CA ILE A 10 -3.41 48.98 -12.40
C ILE A 10 -4.30 48.67 -11.20
N ALA A 11 -5.45 49.35 -11.09
CA ALA A 11 -6.42 49.05 -10.04
C ALA A 11 -6.99 47.63 -10.15
N VAL A 12 -7.33 47.17 -11.36
CA VAL A 12 -7.83 45.80 -11.61
C VAL A 12 -6.75 44.76 -11.33
N ALA A 13 -5.49 45.03 -11.71
CA ALA A 13 -4.38 44.13 -11.42
C ALA A 13 -4.09 44.03 -9.91
N ALA A 14 -4.10 45.16 -9.19
CA ALA A 14 -3.92 45.18 -7.74
C ALA A 14 -5.06 44.45 -7.02
N LEU A 15 -6.30 44.61 -7.48
CA LEU A 15 -7.47 43.95 -6.91
C LEU A 15 -7.48 42.44 -7.20
N ALA A 16 -7.00 42.03 -8.39
CA ALA A 16 -6.80 40.62 -8.72
C ALA A 16 -5.71 39.96 -7.85
N VAL A 17 -4.61 40.68 -7.56
CA VAL A 17 -3.54 40.18 -6.69
C VAL A 17 -3.98 40.10 -5.22
N LEU A 18 -4.78 41.06 -4.74
CA LEU A 18 -5.37 41.02 -3.40
C LEU A 18 -6.37 39.87 -3.26
N ALA A 19 -7.25 39.68 -4.25
CA ALA A 19 -8.20 38.55 -4.27
C ALA A 19 -7.48 37.20 -4.35
N ALA A 20 -6.38 37.11 -5.10
CA ALA A 20 -5.58 35.89 -5.15
C ALA A 20 -4.96 35.55 -3.78
N ARG A 21 -4.56 36.56 -2.99
CA ARG A 21 -4.00 36.34 -1.65
C ARG A 21 -5.01 35.85 -0.62
N GLU A 22 -6.27 36.21 -0.73
CA GLU A 22 -7.36 35.61 0.06
C GLU A 22 -7.74 34.21 -0.43
N TYR A 23 -7.54 33.94 -1.74
CA TYR A 23 -7.94 32.67 -2.35
C TYR A 23 -6.86 31.58 -2.30
N VAL A 24 -5.60 31.88 -1.94
CA VAL A 24 -4.61 30.82 -1.75
C VAL A 24 -4.86 30.12 -0.40
N PRO A 25 -5.36 28.88 -0.40
CA PRO A 25 -5.71 28.20 0.82
C PRO A 25 -4.39 27.67 1.44
N ARG A 26 -4.22 27.83 2.76
CA ARG A 26 -2.93 27.59 3.45
C ARG A 26 -2.40 26.16 3.26
N ASP A 27 -3.30 25.21 3.06
CA ASP A 27 -3.10 23.81 2.68
C ASP A 27 -2.38 23.65 1.33
N ALA A 28 -2.67 24.47 0.32
CA ALA A 28 -1.97 24.41 -0.96
C ALA A 28 -0.50 24.83 -0.82
N VAL A 29 -0.23 25.79 0.07
CA VAL A 29 1.13 26.25 0.40
C VAL A 29 1.85 25.19 1.24
N GLN A 30 1.19 24.55 2.21
CA GLN A 30 1.76 23.44 2.97
C GLN A 30 2.05 22.23 2.08
N ALA A 31 1.17 21.90 1.14
CA ALA A 31 1.39 20.84 0.16
C ALA A 31 2.53 21.17 -0.81
N LEU A 32 2.75 22.45 -1.16
CA LEU A 32 3.93 22.93 -1.90
C LEU A 32 5.21 22.83 -1.08
N THR A 33 5.16 23.21 0.19
CA THR A 33 6.30 23.08 1.09
C THR A 33 6.65 21.62 1.31
N ALA A 34 5.68 20.73 1.58
CA ALA A 34 5.90 19.30 1.79
C ALA A 34 6.52 18.59 0.56
N ARG A 35 6.11 18.96 -0.67
CA ARG A 35 6.72 18.41 -1.89
C ARG A 35 8.11 18.98 -2.18
N VAL A 36 8.43 20.17 -1.68
CA VAL A 36 9.76 20.81 -1.84
C VAL A 36 10.73 20.40 -0.72
N THR A 37 10.24 20.11 0.48
CA THR A 37 11.08 19.74 1.64
C THR A 37 11.08 18.24 1.94
N GLY A 38 10.43 17.40 1.14
CA GLY A 38 10.34 15.96 1.40
C GLY A 38 9.62 15.67 2.72
N GLY A 39 8.33 16.03 2.81
CA GLY A 39 7.45 15.62 3.92
C GLY A 39 7.35 14.09 4.05
N PRO A 40 7.09 13.57 5.27
CA PRO A 40 7.36 12.19 5.61
C PRO A 40 6.47 11.25 4.82
N ALA A 41 7.07 10.14 4.37
CA ALA A 41 6.46 9.09 3.57
C ALA A 41 5.09 8.63 4.10
N GLU A 42 4.03 9.20 3.55
CA GLU A 42 2.74 8.53 3.49
C GLU A 42 2.91 7.38 2.50
N GLY A 43 2.83 6.16 3.03
CA GLY A 43 3.15 4.92 2.34
C GLY A 43 2.46 4.86 0.98
N SER A 44 3.28 4.82 -0.07
CA SER A 44 2.82 4.56 -1.42
C SER A 44 2.05 3.24 -1.41
N SER A 45 0.75 3.31 -1.65
CA SER A 45 -0.18 2.19 -1.86
C SER A 45 0.12 1.38 -3.14
N ALA A 46 1.32 1.54 -3.69
CA ALA A 46 1.79 0.85 -4.87
C ALA A 46 2.20 -0.58 -4.50
N ALA A 47 1.78 -1.53 -5.33
CA ALA A 47 2.29 -2.89 -5.24
C ALA A 47 3.83 -2.89 -5.28
N SER A 48 4.44 -3.80 -4.52
CA SER A 48 5.88 -4.02 -4.54
C SER A 48 6.35 -4.39 -5.94
N GLN A 49 7.66 -4.35 -6.18
CA GLN A 49 8.26 -4.82 -7.42
C GLN A 49 7.88 -6.28 -7.76
N HIS A 50 7.48 -7.06 -6.76
CA HIS A 50 7.06 -8.46 -6.88
C HIS A 50 5.53 -8.65 -6.81
N GLY A 51 4.78 -7.55 -6.90
CA GLY A 51 3.32 -7.54 -6.96
C GLY A 51 2.63 -7.75 -5.62
N PHE A 52 3.34 -7.60 -4.49
CA PHE A 52 2.73 -7.67 -3.18
C PHE A 52 2.08 -6.33 -2.82
N VAL A 53 0.87 -6.37 -2.27
CA VAL A 53 0.10 -5.17 -1.92
C VAL A 53 0.23 -4.91 -0.43
N ASP A 54 0.46 -3.65 -0.05
CA ASP A 54 0.45 -3.23 1.35
C ASP A 54 -0.96 -3.37 1.94
N ILE A 55 -1.10 -4.31 2.87
CA ILE A 55 -2.35 -4.59 3.59
C ILE A 55 -2.08 -4.82 5.09
N PRO A 56 -3.04 -4.53 5.97
CA PRO A 56 -2.94 -4.90 7.38
C PRO A 56 -2.61 -6.39 7.55
N LEU A 57 -1.94 -6.72 8.65
CA LEU A 57 -1.70 -8.12 9.03
C LEU A 57 -2.97 -8.74 9.64
N PRO A 58 -3.20 -10.04 9.44
CA PRO A 58 -4.25 -10.74 10.16
C PRO A 58 -3.99 -10.72 11.68
N ASP A 59 -5.06 -10.80 12.45
CA ASP A 59 -5.03 -10.83 13.91
C ASP A 59 -4.10 -11.94 14.41
N GLY A 60 -3.25 -11.61 15.39
CA GLY A 60 -2.30 -12.54 16.00
C GLY A 60 -1.06 -12.88 15.15
N GLN A 61 -0.93 -12.34 13.93
CA GLN A 61 0.26 -12.53 13.09
C GLN A 61 1.31 -11.45 13.32
N SER A 62 2.59 -11.85 13.40
CA SER A 62 3.71 -10.92 13.51
C SER A 62 4.30 -10.61 12.14
N GLY A 63 4.65 -9.34 11.91
CA GLY A 63 5.21 -8.89 10.64
C GLY A 63 6.69 -9.19 10.43
N HIS A 64 7.28 -10.13 11.16
CA HIS A 64 8.72 -10.44 11.12
C HIS A 64 9.07 -11.68 10.28
N HIS A 65 8.06 -12.42 9.82
CA HIS A 65 8.22 -13.68 9.11
C HIS A 65 7.19 -13.82 7.98
N VAL A 66 7.32 -14.86 7.18
CA VAL A 66 6.37 -15.17 6.11
C VAL A 66 5.16 -15.91 6.69
N VAL A 67 3.94 -15.52 6.34
CA VAL A 67 2.73 -16.25 6.74
C VAL A 67 2.08 -16.82 5.49
N ILE A 68 1.98 -18.14 5.40
CA ILE A 68 1.31 -18.85 4.32
C ILE A 68 -0.11 -19.17 4.78
N PHE A 69 -1.08 -18.54 4.15
CA PHE A 69 -2.49 -18.81 4.35
C PHE A 69 -3.00 -19.84 3.33
N ALA A 70 -3.41 -21.00 3.83
CA ALA A 70 -4.01 -22.07 3.06
C ALA A 70 -5.19 -22.67 3.84
N PRO A 71 -6.44 -22.54 3.35
CA PRO A 71 -7.61 -23.12 4.02
C PRO A 71 -7.47 -24.64 4.23
N ALA A 72 -8.04 -25.15 5.33
CA ALA A 72 -7.98 -26.58 5.69
C ALA A 72 -8.50 -27.51 4.58
N ASN A 73 -9.55 -27.08 3.89
CA ASN A 73 -10.19 -27.82 2.79
C ASN A 73 -9.74 -27.31 1.42
N CYS A 74 -8.47 -26.96 1.28
CA CYS A 74 -7.95 -26.54 -0.02
C CYS A 74 -7.96 -27.73 -1.01
N PRO A 75 -8.28 -27.49 -2.30
CA PRO A 75 -8.15 -28.53 -3.32
C PRO A 75 -6.70 -29.01 -3.42
N SER A 76 -6.50 -30.25 -3.89
CA SER A 76 -5.19 -30.91 -3.84
C SER A 76 -4.05 -30.14 -4.52
N ASP A 77 -4.35 -29.38 -5.59
CA ASP A 77 -3.39 -28.56 -6.31
C ASP A 77 -2.93 -27.34 -5.48
N ALA A 78 -3.85 -26.68 -4.77
CA ALA A 78 -3.52 -25.57 -3.90
C ALA A 78 -2.73 -26.02 -2.67
N ALA A 79 -3.08 -27.20 -2.11
CA ALA A 79 -2.31 -27.81 -1.05
C ALA A 79 -0.87 -28.10 -1.49
N GLN A 80 -0.69 -28.64 -2.70
CA GLN A 80 0.62 -28.88 -3.30
C GLN A 80 1.41 -27.58 -3.51
N ARG A 81 0.78 -26.51 -4.02
CA ARG A 81 1.46 -25.21 -4.18
C ARG A 81 1.95 -24.65 -2.85
N ALA A 82 1.12 -24.70 -1.80
CA ALA A 82 1.49 -24.24 -0.47
C ALA A 82 2.64 -25.09 0.13
N GLU A 83 2.64 -26.39 -0.11
CA GLU A 83 3.69 -27.32 0.31
C GLU A 83 5.01 -27.07 -0.42
N VAL A 84 4.97 -26.88 -1.74
CA VAL A 84 6.15 -26.53 -2.55
C VAL A 84 6.75 -25.21 -2.08
N LEU A 85 5.90 -24.20 -1.81
CA LEU A 85 6.34 -22.92 -1.28
C LEU A 85 7.02 -23.08 0.09
N ALA A 86 6.41 -23.83 1.01
CA ALA A 86 6.95 -24.07 2.35
C ALA A 86 8.36 -24.69 2.28
N ARG A 87 8.53 -25.76 1.48
CA ARG A 87 9.84 -26.40 1.26
C ARG A 87 10.88 -25.43 0.70
N ARG A 88 10.48 -24.57 -0.24
CA ARG A 88 11.39 -23.58 -0.82
C ARG A 88 11.84 -22.53 0.19
N LEU A 89 10.98 -22.15 1.14
CA LEU A 89 11.34 -21.24 2.23
C LEU A 89 12.26 -21.92 3.24
N ASP A 90 12.02 -23.20 3.56
CA ASP A 90 12.91 -24.02 4.39
C ASP A 90 14.31 -24.12 3.77
N ASP A 91 14.40 -24.46 2.48
CA ASP A 91 15.67 -24.53 1.73
C ASP A 91 16.41 -23.18 1.72
N ALA A 92 15.66 -22.07 1.75
CA ALA A 92 16.20 -20.71 1.75
C ALA A 92 16.54 -20.18 3.16
N GLY A 93 16.26 -20.94 4.22
CA GLY A 93 16.46 -20.54 5.61
C GLY A 93 15.53 -19.41 6.08
N ILE A 94 14.34 -19.27 5.48
CA ILE A 94 13.39 -18.20 5.77
C ILE A 94 12.32 -18.71 6.74
N PRO A 95 12.14 -18.07 7.91
CA PRO A 95 11.11 -18.48 8.86
C PRO A 95 9.71 -18.22 8.29
N TYR A 96 8.83 -19.21 8.43
CA TYR A 96 7.43 -19.07 8.05
C TYR A 96 6.46 -19.75 9.03
N THR A 97 5.21 -19.31 8.99
CA THR A 97 4.08 -19.92 9.70
C THR A 97 2.99 -20.29 8.70
N ARG A 98 2.35 -21.45 8.89
CA ARG A 98 1.16 -21.84 8.12
C ARG A 98 -0.09 -21.55 8.95
N SER A 99 -1.03 -20.83 8.36
CA SER A 99 -2.33 -20.55 8.96
C SER A 99 -3.46 -21.02 8.06
N GLN A 100 -4.54 -21.50 8.68
CA GLN A 100 -5.76 -21.94 7.99
C GLN A 100 -6.84 -20.86 7.97
N ASN A 101 -6.71 -19.86 8.84
CA ASN A 101 -7.60 -18.72 9.00
C ASN A 101 -6.80 -17.40 8.96
N ALA A 102 -7.40 -16.36 8.40
CA ALA A 102 -6.92 -14.99 8.48
C ALA A 102 -8.10 -14.13 8.91
N ASN A 103 -8.05 -13.60 10.12
CA ASN A 103 -9.11 -12.76 10.67
C ASN A 103 -8.61 -11.31 10.75
N PHE A 104 -9.49 -10.35 10.50
CA PHE A 104 -9.16 -8.93 10.56
C PHE A 104 -10.24 -8.21 11.36
N SER A 105 -10.05 -8.11 12.67
CA SER A 105 -11.01 -7.45 13.57
C SER A 105 -10.81 -5.93 13.67
N THR A 106 -9.67 -5.42 13.21
CA THR A 106 -9.21 -4.03 13.46
C THR A 106 -9.04 -3.19 12.19
N LEU A 107 -9.78 -3.51 11.12
CA LEU A 107 -9.76 -2.68 9.90
C LEU A 107 -10.38 -1.31 10.17
N SER A 108 -9.56 -0.27 10.07
CA SER A 108 -9.94 1.12 10.40
C SER A 108 -10.42 1.93 9.19
N SER A 109 -10.25 1.41 7.97
CA SER A 109 -10.56 2.09 6.71
C SER A 109 -11.26 1.16 5.72
N GLN A 110 -12.22 1.71 4.97
CA GLN A 110 -12.88 1.01 3.87
C GLN A 110 -11.89 0.63 2.76
N ASP A 111 -10.89 1.48 2.51
CA ASP A 111 -9.87 1.19 1.50
C ASP A 111 -8.98 0.01 1.92
N ASP A 112 -8.67 -0.11 3.21
CA ASP A 112 -7.93 -1.25 3.75
C ASP A 112 -8.75 -2.54 3.62
N ALA A 113 -10.05 -2.47 3.94
CA ALA A 113 -10.96 -3.58 3.74
C ALA A 113 -11.03 -4.02 2.27
N ASN A 114 -11.12 -3.08 1.34
CA ASN A 114 -11.15 -3.37 -0.09
C ASN A 114 -9.86 -4.06 -0.57
N ARG A 115 -8.68 -3.61 -0.12
CA ARG A 115 -7.40 -4.23 -0.49
C ARG A 115 -7.26 -5.63 0.11
N VAL A 116 -7.62 -5.81 1.39
CA VAL A 116 -7.62 -7.12 2.05
C VAL A 116 -8.56 -8.07 1.30
N MET A 117 -9.79 -7.66 1.01
CA MET A 117 -10.75 -8.47 0.26
C MET A 117 -10.22 -8.84 -1.13
N SER A 118 -9.58 -7.90 -1.83
CA SER A 118 -9.00 -8.15 -3.16
C SER A 118 -7.93 -9.24 -3.13
N VAL A 119 -7.05 -9.23 -2.13
CA VAL A 119 -6.01 -10.27 -1.98
C VAL A 119 -6.61 -11.60 -1.50
N MET A 120 -7.50 -11.55 -0.50
CA MET A 120 -8.08 -12.75 0.13
C MET A 120 -9.05 -13.51 -0.80
N ASN A 121 -9.71 -12.81 -1.73
CA ASN A 121 -10.56 -13.43 -2.76
C ASN A 121 -9.75 -13.96 -3.96
N GLY A 122 -8.44 -13.75 -3.98
CA GLY A 122 -7.56 -14.28 -5.01
C GLY A 122 -7.32 -15.80 -4.88
N PRO A 123 -6.58 -16.38 -5.82
CA PRO A 123 -6.19 -17.79 -5.74
C PRO A 123 -5.31 -18.08 -4.52
N ILE A 124 -5.53 -19.23 -3.90
CA ILE A 124 -4.72 -19.72 -2.77
C ILE A 124 -3.44 -20.42 -3.26
N PRO A 125 -2.36 -20.46 -2.46
CA PRO A 125 -2.23 -19.87 -1.12
C PRO A 125 -2.09 -18.35 -1.16
N VAL A 126 -2.61 -17.65 -0.15
CA VAL A 126 -2.30 -16.22 0.06
C VAL A 126 -1.07 -16.15 0.95
N VAL A 127 -0.10 -15.32 0.58
CA VAL A 127 1.16 -15.23 1.32
C VAL A 127 1.36 -13.81 1.80
N PHE A 128 1.62 -13.67 3.09
CA PHE A 128 2.01 -12.42 3.71
C PHE A 128 3.52 -12.41 3.93
N VAL A 129 4.15 -11.31 3.54
CA VAL A 129 5.53 -10.99 3.85
C VAL A 129 5.49 -9.65 4.57
N ARG A 130 5.61 -9.67 5.90
CA ARG A 130 5.42 -8.47 6.73
C ARG A 130 4.02 -7.86 6.50
N LYS A 131 3.91 -6.55 6.25
CA LYS A 131 2.63 -5.85 5.98
C LYS A 131 2.19 -5.92 4.51
N ARG A 132 2.67 -6.91 3.77
CA ARG A 132 2.41 -7.05 2.34
C ARG A 132 1.88 -8.42 2.04
N ALA A 133 0.93 -8.52 1.12
CA ALA A 133 0.36 -9.80 0.75
C ALA A 133 0.12 -9.94 -0.74
N ARG A 134 0.13 -11.19 -1.20
CA ARG A 134 -0.17 -11.55 -2.58
C ARG A 134 -0.91 -12.90 -2.62
N ALA A 135 -1.86 -13.00 -3.53
CA ALA A 135 -2.56 -14.24 -3.83
C ALA A 135 -1.76 -15.10 -4.81
N ASN A 136 -1.55 -16.36 -4.47
CA ASN A 136 -0.79 -17.37 -5.24
C ASN A 136 0.52 -16.86 -5.85
N PRO A 137 1.46 -16.31 -5.06
CA PRO A 137 2.76 -15.90 -5.57
C PRO A 137 3.66 -17.11 -5.86
N ASP A 138 4.59 -16.93 -6.78
CA ASP A 138 5.71 -17.86 -6.99
C ASP A 138 6.68 -17.80 -5.80
N ALA A 139 7.34 -18.93 -5.50
CA ALA A 139 8.20 -19.03 -4.33
C ALA A 139 9.41 -18.08 -4.40
N GLU A 140 9.98 -17.90 -5.58
CA GLU A 140 11.08 -16.97 -5.82
C GLU A 140 10.68 -15.52 -5.54
N ALA A 141 9.44 -15.13 -5.85
CA ALA A 141 8.92 -13.81 -5.57
C ALA A 141 8.75 -13.57 -4.06
N VAL A 142 8.33 -14.60 -3.31
CA VAL A 142 8.23 -14.53 -1.84
C VAL A 142 9.63 -14.39 -1.22
N VAL A 143 10.61 -15.17 -1.68
CA VAL A 143 12.00 -15.09 -1.21
C VAL A 143 12.60 -13.71 -1.49
N ALA A 144 12.37 -13.18 -2.70
CA ALA A 144 12.85 -11.85 -3.08
C ALA A 144 12.19 -10.74 -2.25
N GLU A 145 10.88 -10.78 -2.04
CA GLU A 145 10.17 -9.80 -1.21
C GLU A 145 10.64 -9.86 0.26
N TYR A 146 10.90 -11.05 0.79
CA TYR A 146 11.37 -11.22 2.16
C TYR A 146 12.78 -10.63 2.36
N ARG A 147 13.68 -10.84 1.38
CA ARG A 147 15.07 -10.35 1.46
C ARG A 147 15.22 -8.89 1.04
N GLY A 148 14.33 -8.39 0.18
CA GLY A 148 14.48 -7.09 -0.50
C GLY A 148 13.76 -5.92 0.17
N GLY A 149 12.74 -6.18 0.99
CA GLY A 149 12.19 -5.14 1.88
C GLY A 149 12.94 -5.06 3.21
#